data_AF-A0A4U9IPF2-F1
#
_entry.id   AF-A0A4U9IPF2-F1
#
_cell.length_a   1.000
_cell.length_b   1.000
_cell.length_c   1.000
_cell.angle_alpha   90.00
_cell.angle_beta   90.00
_cell.angle_gamma   90.00
#
_symmetry.space_group_name_H-M   'P 1'
#
loop_
_entity.id
_entity.type
_entity.pdbx_description
1 polymer ?
#
loop_
_entity_poly.entity_id
_entity_poly.type
_entity_poly.pdbx_seq_one_letter_code
_entity_poly.pdbx_strand_id
1 'polypeptide(L)' 'MTQTLSQLENRGAFIERHIGPDAQQQQEMLKTVGADSLNALISQIVPKDIQLATPPQVG' A
#
# COMPACT_ATOMS: atom_id res chain seq x y z
N MET A 1 4.30 -31.63 -17.60
CA MET A 1 3.64 -30.98 -16.45
C MET A 1 2.96 -29.72 -16.95
N THR A 2 1.67 -29.54 -16.67
CA THR A 2 0.91 -28.34 -17.07
C THR A 2 0.74 -27.44 -15.85
N GLN A 3 1.26 -26.21 -15.90
CA GLN A 3 1.04 -25.19 -14.89
C GLN A 3 -0.34 -24.54 -15.10
N THR A 4 -1.02 -24.22 -14.01
CA THR A 4 -2.27 -23.45 -14.00
C THR A 4 -1.98 -21.96 -14.19
N LEU A 5 -2.96 -21.19 -14.71
CA LEU A 5 -2.84 -19.74 -14.85
C LEU A 5 -2.52 -19.07 -13.50
N SER A 6 -3.12 -19.54 -12.41
CA SER A 6 -2.85 -19.00 -11.07
C SER A 6 -1.43 -19.21 -10.58
N GLN A 7 -0.71 -20.20 -11.12
CA GLN A 7 0.71 -20.40 -10.82
C GLN A 7 1.63 -19.54 -11.69
N LEU A 8 1.10 -18.96 -12.76
CA LEU A 8 1.85 -18.16 -13.73
C LEU A 8 1.57 -16.65 -13.60
N GLU A 9 0.45 -16.27 -13.00
CA GLU A 9 0.07 -14.87 -12.85
C GLU A 9 0.92 -14.14 -11.79
N ASN A 10 1.44 -12.96 -12.14
CA ASN A 10 2.01 -12.03 -11.15
C ASN A 10 0.91 -11.11 -10.62
N ARG A 11 0.20 -11.57 -9.58
CA ARG A 11 -0.89 -10.79 -8.95
C ARG A 11 -0.43 -9.42 -8.41
N GLY A 12 0.86 -9.27 -8.10
CA GLY A 12 1.43 -8.02 -7.56
C GLY A 12 1.78 -6.97 -8.62
N ALA A 13 1.91 -7.38 -9.89
CA ALA A 13 2.40 -6.50 -10.96
C ALA A 13 1.54 -5.24 -11.18
N PHE A 14 0.24 -5.31 -10.86
CA PHE A 14 -0.64 -4.15 -10.97
C PHE A 14 -0.25 -3.05 -9.98
N ILE A 15 0.02 -3.41 -8.71
CA ILE A 15 0.34 -2.46 -7.64
C ILE A 15 1.59 -1.67 -8.00
N GLU A 16 2.65 -2.34 -8.44
CA GLU A 16 3.92 -1.71 -8.83
C GLU A 16 3.77 -0.78 -10.04
N ARG A 17 2.88 -1.11 -10.98
CA ARG A 17 2.62 -0.26 -12.16
C ARG A 17 1.70 0.93 -11.84
N HIS A 18 0.88 0.81 -10.81
CA HIS A 18 -0.17 1.78 -10.47
C HIS A 18 0.30 2.80 -9.42
N ILE A 19 1.04 2.35 -8.41
CA ILE A 19 1.60 3.22 -7.39
C ILE A 19 2.90 3.82 -7.94
N GLY A 20 2.87 5.11 -8.29
CA GLY A 20 4.00 5.79 -8.90
C GLY A 20 5.23 5.90 -7.99
N PRO A 21 5.11 6.45 -6.76
CA PRO A 21 6.26 6.61 -5.87
C PRO A 21 6.83 5.28 -5.40
N ASP A 22 8.12 5.05 -5.65
CA ASP A 22 8.86 3.94 -5.05
C ASP A 22 9.14 4.16 -3.55
N ALA A 23 9.78 3.20 -2.90
CA ALA A 23 10.06 3.26 -1.47
C ALA A 23 10.95 4.46 -1.05
N GLN A 24 11.93 4.84 -1.87
CA GLN A 24 12.80 5.97 -1.58
C GLN A 24 12.04 7.29 -1.75
N GLN A 25 11.28 7.41 -2.85
CA GLN A 25 10.44 8.58 -3.11
C GLN A 25 9.38 8.76 -2.02
N GLN A 26 8.74 7.68 -1.57
CA GLN A 26 7.80 7.73 -0.45
C GLN A 26 8.50 8.22 0.83
N GLN A 27 9.72 7.76 1.12
CA GLN A 27 10.47 8.22 2.30
C GLN A 27 10.84 9.71 2.23
N GLU A 28 11.21 10.20 1.03
CA GLU A 28 11.47 11.62 0.80
C GLU A 28 10.20 12.46 1.03
N MET A 29 9.06 12.03 0.48
CA MET A 29 7.77 12.68 0.67
C MET A 29 7.34 12.68 2.15
N LEU A 30 7.49 11.55 2.85
CA LEU A 30 7.18 11.40 4.27
C LEU A 30 8.02 12.37 5.13
N LYS A 31 9.31 12.52 4.82
CA LYS A 31 10.19 13.49 5.49
C LYS A 31 9.71 14.92 5.26
N THR A 32 9.27 15.27 4.05
CA THR A 32 8.74 16.61 3.73
C THR A 32 7.52 16.95 4.57
N VAL A 33 6.64 15.97 4.82
CA VAL A 33 5.43 16.18 5.63
C VAL A 33 5.65 15.89 7.13
N GLY A 34 6.88 15.58 7.55
CA GLY A 34 7.22 15.33 8.95
C GLY A 34 6.67 14.02 9.53
N ALA A 35 6.47 12.99 8.70
CA ALA A 35 6.01 11.68 9.13
C ALA A 35 7.12 10.62 9.01
N ASP A 36 7.22 9.73 10.00
CA ASP A 36 8.24 8.66 10.02
C ASP A 36 7.86 7.44 9.18
N SER A 37 6.57 7.26 8.91
CA SER A 37 6.04 6.17 8.09
C SER A 37 4.66 6.49 7.54
N LEU A 38 4.23 5.74 6.52
CA LEU A 38 2.87 5.86 5.99
C LEU A 38 1.80 5.57 7.06
N ASN A 39 2.03 4.57 7.93
CA ASN A 39 1.12 4.27 9.05
C ASN A 39 1.04 5.42 10.07
N ALA A 40 2.18 6.06 10.39
CA ALA A 40 2.21 7.21 11.27
C ALA A 40 1.44 8.39 10.65
N LEU A 41 1.62 8.64 9.35
CA LEU A 41 0.88 9.66 8.62
C LEU A 41 -0.63 9.38 8.61
N ILE A 42 -1.06 8.14 8.32
CA ILE A 42 -2.47 7.74 8.33
C ILE A 42 -3.08 7.97 9.72
N SER A 43 -2.37 7.60 10.78
CA SER A 43 -2.85 7.75 12.17
C SER A 43 -2.98 9.22 12.61
N GLN A 44 -2.23 10.14 11.98
CA GLN A 44 -2.37 11.57 12.22
C GLN A 44 -3.57 12.19 11.47
N ILE A 45 -4.00 11.58 10.36
CA ILE A 45 -5.05 12.12 9.48
C ILE A 45 -6.42 11.52 9.78
N VAL A 46 -6.49 10.20 9.99
CA VAL A 46 -7.75 9.47 10.14
C VAL A 46 -8.09 9.33 11.63
N PRO A 47 -9.21 9.90 12.11
CA PRO A 47 -9.66 9.66 13.47
C PRO A 47 -9.87 8.18 13.75
N LYS A 48 -9.36 7.72 14.90
CA LYS A 48 -9.30 6.30 15.25
C LYS A 48 -10.68 5.63 15.33
N ASP A 49 -11.71 6.38 15.68
CA ASP A 49 -13.09 5.92 15.81
C ASP A 49 -13.78 5.61 14.47
N ILE A 50 -13.27 6.16 13.36
CA ILE A 50 -13.79 5.88 12.00
C ILE A 50 -12.85 5.02 11.15
N GLN A 51 -11.67 4.68 11.65
CA GLN A 51 -10.71 3.85 10.92
C GLN A 51 -11.17 2.38 10.90
N LEU A 52 -11.11 1.75 9.71
CA LEU A 52 -11.41 0.32 9.58
C LEU A 52 -10.38 -0.52 10.33
N ALA A 53 -10.87 -1.47 11.15
CA ALA A 53 -10.02 -2.39 11.92
C ALA A 53 -9.29 -3.42 11.05
N THR A 54 -9.83 -3.71 9.86
CA THR A 54 -9.27 -4.65 8.89
C THR A 54 -9.42 -4.10 7.48
N PRO A 55 -8.60 -4.55 6.52
CA PRO A 55 -8.81 -4.23 5.11
C PRO A 55 -10.25 -4.54 4.66
N PRO A 56 -10.80 -3.76 3.72
CA PRO A 56 -12.12 -4.02 3.18
C PRO A 56 -12.15 -5.39 2.51
N GLN A 57 -13.32 -6.03 2.53
CA GLN A 57 -13.54 -7.26 1.77
C GLN A 57 -13.43 -6.94 0.28
N VAL A 58 -12.57 -7.68 -0.41
CA VAL A 58 -12.47 -7.69 -1.87
C VAL A 58 -12.98 -9.03 -2.37
N GLY A 59 -13.64 -9.03 -3.53
CA GLY A 59 -14.26 -10.22 -4.12
C GLY A 59 -13.28 -11.26 -4.64
#